data_AF-A0A0Q0HKF0-F1
#
_entry.id   AF-A0A0Q0HKF0-F1
#
_cell.length_a   1.000
_cell.length_b   1.000
_cell.length_c   1.000
_cell.angle_alpha   90.00
_cell.angle_beta   90.00
_cell.angle_gamma   90.00
#
_symmetry.space_group_name_H-M   'P 1'
#
loop_
_entity.id
_entity.type
_entity.pdbx_description
1 polymer ?
#
loop_
_entity_poly.entity_id
_entity_poly.type
_entity_poly.pdbx_seq_one_letter_code
_entity_poly.pdbx_strand_id
1 'polypeptide(L)'
;MDLSNGLLTNQRGLINAPGQLVLKNLNVVNNQNGKISSANGFTLAATSLDNTDGSLISDKALIVRISQLLTNVRGQISASGVTLSAATLDNRNPELSSLGNLTANIGQFDNREKGRLLANGALLLTADGLNNLNGIVSGQQGVQLNLGQLTNTTGGSIYAKSSLGLTVIGAVNNDQGVLRSDGSLTLRAASLTNNAGSISSTGVASINVDGDVVNRGGQVLSDATLTLTSASLDNSQSGRIASKGLVLTTGVFDNHQDGRLTST
;
A
#
# COMPACT_ATOMS: atom_id res chain seq x y z
N MET A 1 9.94 -27.00 15.56
CA MET A 1 10.72 -26.43 16.67
C MET A 1 9.77 -25.67 17.59
N ASP A 2 9.93 -25.81 18.89
CA ASP A 2 9.20 -25.06 19.91
C ASP A 2 10.23 -24.37 20.81
N LEU A 3 10.11 -23.06 21.00
CA LEU A 3 11.06 -22.27 21.78
C LEU A 3 10.46 -21.72 23.08
N SER A 4 9.27 -22.15 23.49
CA SER A 4 8.68 -21.78 24.80
C SER A 4 8.65 -20.26 25.08
N ASN A 5 8.27 -19.46 24.09
CA ASN A 5 8.33 -18.00 24.05
C ASN A 5 9.77 -17.43 24.10
N GLY A 6 10.70 -18.15 23.47
CA GLY A 6 12.12 -17.83 23.43
C GLY A 6 12.56 -17.05 22.19
N LEU A 7 13.88 -16.84 22.11
CA LEU A 7 14.56 -16.21 20.98
C LEU A 7 14.93 -17.26 19.93
N LEU A 8 14.55 -17.01 18.66
CA LEU A 8 15.09 -17.70 17.50
C LEU A 8 16.16 -16.83 16.84
N THR A 9 17.42 -17.24 16.90
CA THR A 9 18.53 -16.59 16.18
C THR A 9 18.88 -17.39 14.94
N ASN A 10 18.64 -16.81 13.76
CA ASN A 10 19.02 -17.34 12.44
C ASN A 10 19.92 -16.34 11.68
N GLN A 11 20.70 -15.53 12.40
CA GLN A 11 21.58 -14.54 11.77
C GLN A 11 22.61 -15.22 10.87
N ARG A 12 22.68 -14.82 9.60
CA ARG A 12 23.56 -15.45 8.59
C ARG A 12 23.34 -16.97 8.45
N GLY A 13 22.21 -17.46 8.94
CA GLY A 13 21.86 -18.87 9.01
C GLY A 13 20.87 -19.30 7.92
N LEU A 14 20.64 -20.60 7.84
CA LEU A 14 19.65 -21.20 6.96
C LEU A 14 18.75 -22.14 7.78
N ILE A 15 17.46 -21.83 7.80
CA ILE A 15 16.41 -22.74 8.20
C ILE A 15 15.63 -23.08 6.93
N ASN A 16 15.74 -24.33 6.47
CA ASN A 16 15.04 -24.82 5.29
C ASN A 16 14.32 -26.12 5.63
N ALA A 17 13.03 -26.20 5.31
CA ALA A 17 12.25 -27.43 5.39
C ALA A 17 11.71 -27.85 4.02
N PRO A 18 12.06 -29.05 3.51
CA PRO A 18 11.41 -29.60 2.32
C PRO A 18 9.95 -30.02 2.59
N GLY A 19 9.61 -30.28 3.86
CA GLY A 19 8.26 -30.56 4.33
C GLY A 19 7.60 -29.33 4.98
N GLN A 20 6.62 -29.57 5.85
CA GLN A 20 5.98 -28.52 6.63
C GLN A 20 6.97 -27.93 7.65
N LEU A 21 7.33 -26.65 7.50
CA LEU A 21 8.04 -25.92 8.55
C LEU A 21 7.07 -25.57 9.69
N VAL A 22 7.44 -25.93 10.92
CA VAL A 22 6.67 -25.63 12.14
C VAL A 22 7.57 -24.93 13.14
N LEU A 23 7.25 -23.65 13.41
CA LEU A 23 7.87 -22.84 14.44
C LEU A 23 6.80 -22.47 15.47
N LYS A 24 7.03 -22.78 16.74
CA LYS A 24 6.06 -22.58 17.82
C LYS A 24 6.66 -21.77 18.96
N ASN A 25 5.80 -20.97 19.58
CA ASN A 25 6.10 -20.21 20.80
C ASN A 25 7.40 -19.40 20.66
N LEU A 26 7.44 -18.50 19.67
CA LEU A 26 8.54 -17.56 19.50
C LEU A 26 8.16 -16.24 20.16
N ASN A 27 9.10 -15.62 20.87
CA ASN A 27 8.96 -14.24 21.31
C ASN A 27 9.69 -13.30 20.35
N VAL A 28 10.97 -13.53 20.12
CA VAL A 28 11.79 -12.71 19.20
C VAL A 28 12.36 -13.60 18.12
N VAL A 29 12.31 -13.15 16.87
CA VAL A 29 12.99 -13.79 15.75
C VAL A 29 14.00 -12.83 15.17
N ASN A 30 15.27 -13.24 15.15
CA ASN A 30 16.35 -12.51 14.52
C ASN A 30 16.83 -13.28 13.30
N ASN A 31 16.39 -12.85 12.12
CA ASN A 31 16.72 -13.42 10.82
C ASN A 31 17.63 -12.50 10.00
N GLN A 32 18.41 -11.63 10.66
CA GLN A 32 19.27 -10.69 9.93
C GLN A 32 20.28 -11.42 9.05
N ASN A 33 20.37 -11.06 7.77
CA ASN A 33 21.24 -11.76 6.79
C ASN A 33 20.97 -13.28 6.68
N GLY A 34 19.88 -13.77 7.26
CA GLY A 34 19.52 -15.18 7.32
C GLY A 34 18.44 -15.53 6.31
N LYS A 35 18.22 -16.83 6.11
CA LYS A 35 17.11 -17.34 5.30
C LYS A 35 16.27 -18.34 6.09
N ILE A 36 14.96 -18.10 6.14
CA ILE A 36 13.96 -19.04 6.62
C ILE A 36 13.07 -19.39 5.42
N SER A 37 13.05 -20.65 5.01
CA SER A 37 12.28 -21.09 3.85
C SER A 37 11.63 -22.46 3.98
N SER A 38 10.55 -22.66 3.20
CA SER A 38 9.81 -23.93 3.15
C SER A 38 9.20 -24.15 1.77
N ALA A 39 9.23 -25.40 1.29
CA ALA A 39 8.53 -25.81 0.07
C ALA A 39 7.00 -25.94 0.27
N ASN A 40 6.56 -25.94 1.53
CA ASN A 40 5.16 -25.93 1.94
C ASN A 40 4.81 -24.61 2.63
N GLY A 41 3.52 -24.36 2.81
CA GLY A 41 3.08 -23.15 3.50
C GLY A 41 3.48 -23.19 4.97
N PHE A 42 3.76 -22.05 5.60
CA PHE A 42 4.06 -22.04 7.03
C PHE A 42 3.63 -20.73 7.69
N THR A 43 3.57 -20.78 9.03
CA THR A 43 3.31 -19.61 9.86
C THR A 43 4.57 -19.26 10.64
N LEU A 44 4.91 -17.98 10.66
CA LEU A 44 5.85 -17.38 11.61
C LEU A 44 5.05 -16.45 12.51
N ALA A 45 4.92 -16.83 13.79
CA ALA A 45 4.25 -16.02 14.80
C ALA A 45 5.24 -15.67 15.92
N ALA A 46 5.35 -14.38 16.26
CA ALA A 46 6.28 -13.86 17.27
C ALA A 46 5.82 -12.51 17.82
N THR A 47 6.48 -12.01 18.86
CA THR A 47 6.31 -10.62 19.33
C THR A 47 7.01 -9.64 18.39
N SER A 48 8.25 -9.93 18.02
CA SER A 48 9.01 -9.16 17.04
C SER A 48 9.76 -10.07 16.06
N LEU A 49 9.95 -9.54 14.84
CA LEU A 49 10.77 -10.16 13.82
C LEU A 49 11.68 -9.10 13.20
N ASP A 50 12.98 -9.34 13.26
CA ASP A 50 13.97 -8.62 12.49
C ASP A 50 14.43 -9.46 11.30
N ASN A 51 13.99 -9.07 10.10
CA ASN A 51 14.34 -9.66 8.82
C ASN A 51 15.27 -8.72 8.01
N THR A 52 16.07 -7.88 8.68
CA THR A 52 16.97 -6.93 8.00
C THR A 52 18.02 -7.67 7.17
N ASP A 53 18.10 -7.34 5.87
CA ASP A 53 18.94 -8.06 4.90
C ASP A 53 18.66 -9.58 4.85
N GLY A 54 17.53 -10.03 5.41
CA GLY A 54 17.14 -11.43 5.53
C GLY A 54 16.09 -11.86 4.50
N SER A 55 15.75 -13.14 4.49
CA SER A 55 14.72 -13.69 3.62
C SER A 55 13.77 -14.63 4.36
N LEU A 56 12.48 -14.41 4.15
CA LEU A 56 11.39 -15.27 4.60
C LEU A 56 10.58 -15.73 3.37
N ILE A 57 10.75 -16.98 2.94
CA ILE A 57 10.28 -17.46 1.64
C ILE A 57 9.44 -18.74 1.76
N SER A 58 8.28 -18.78 1.11
CA SER A 58 7.43 -19.97 1.04
C SER A 58 7.02 -20.28 -0.40
N ASP A 59 7.12 -21.53 -0.85
CA ASP A 59 6.61 -21.92 -2.18
C ASP A 59 5.06 -22.01 -2.22
N LYS A 60 4.41 -21.94 -1.05
CA LYS A 60 2.95 -21.91 -0.88
C LYS A 60 2.54 -20.69 -0.05
N ALA A 61 1.45 -20.77 0.71
CA ALA A 61 0.99 -19.67 1.55
C ALA A 61 1.97 -19.40 2.71
N LEU A 62 2.27 -18.14 2.99
CA LEU A 62 3.03 -17.68 4.14
C LEU A 62 2.13 -16.82 5.01
N ILE A 63 2.07 -17.16 6.31
CA ILE A 63 1.39 -16.34 7.30
C ILE A 63 2.42 -15.78 8.27
N VAL A 64 2.47 -14.46 8.40
CA VAL A 64 3.38 -13.76 9.32
C VAL A 64 2.54 -12.99 10.33
N ARG A 65 2.61 -13.39 11.60
CA ARG A 65 1.85 -12.78 12.70
C ARG A 65 2.79 -12.22 13.74
N ILE A 66 3.07 -10.93 13.67
CA ILE A 66 3.95 -10.23 14.60
C ILE A 66 3.08 -9.37 15.50
N SER A 67 3.18 -9.47 16.82
CA SER A 67 2.30 -8.68 17.69
C SER A 67 2.75 -7.23 17.83
N GLN A 68 4.04 -6.95 17.65
CA GLN A 68 4.62 -5.61 17.73
C GLN A 68 5.32 -5.24 16.42
N LEU A 69 6.65 -5.22 16.42
CA LEU A 69 7.48 -4.70 15.34
C LEU A 69 7.93 -5.82 14.39
N LEU A 70 7.57 -5.65 13.11
CA LEU A 70 8.18 -6.36 12.00
C LEU A 70 9.12 -5.41 11.27
N THR A 71 10.42 -5.68 11.35
CA THR A 71 11.45 -5.01 10.56
C THR A 71 11.79 -5.87 9.35
N ASN A 72 11.55 -5.36 8.16
CA ASN A 72 11.89 -5.98 6.89
C ASN A 72 12.80 -5.05 6.07
N VAL A 73 13.76 -4.36 6.69
CA VAL A 73 14.60 -3.37 6.00
C VAL A 73 15.62 -4.07 5.10
N ARG A 74 15.65 -3.75 3.79
CA ARG A 74 16.45 -4.49 2.78
C ARG A 74 16.22 -6.01 2.79
N GLY A 75 15.15 -6.46 3.44
CA GLY A 75 14.78 -7.87 3.53
C GLY A 75 13.83 -8.28 2.43
N GLN A 76 13.54 -9.57 2.38
CA GLN A 76 12.55 -10.17 1.50
C GLN A 76 11.55 -10.99 2.29
N ILE A 77 10.26 -10.77 2.03
CA ILE A 77 9.16 -11.65 2.44
C ILE A 77 8.36 -11.98 1.18
N SER A 78 8.41 -13.24 0.74
CA SER A 78 7.79 -13.64 -0.53
C SER A 78 7.15 -15.01 -0.46
N ALA A 79 5.97 -15.15 -1.06
CA ALA A 79 5.27 -16.43 -1.09
C ALA A 79 4.29 -16.58 -2.26
N SER A 80 3.68 -17.76 -2.44
CA SER A 80 2.57 -17.91 -3.40
C SER A 80 1.30 -17.17 -2.97
N GLY A 81 1.18 -16.89 -1.68
CA GLY A 81 0.11 -16.15 -1.03
C GLY A 81 0.65 -15.61 0.30
N VAL A 82 0.42 -14.34 0.61
CA VAL A 82 0.91 -13.75 1.86
C VAL A 82 -0.25 -13.24 2.70
N THR A 83 -0.28 -13.62 3.97
CA THR A 83 -1.11 -12.98 4.99
C THR A 83 -0.20 -12.43 6.08
N LEU A 84 -0.34 -11.15 6.39
CA LEU A 84 0.54 -10.43 7.29
C LEU A 84 -0.25 -9.67 8.35
N SER A 85 0.19 -9.74 9.61
CA SER A 85 -0.27 -8.83 10.65
C SER A 85 0.89 -8.32 11.51
N ALA A 86 0.91 -7.02 11.80
CA ALA A 86 1.89 -6.36 12.67
C ALA A 86 1.32 -5.07 13.29
N ALA A 87 1.69 -4.73 14.53
CA ALA A 87 1.37 -3.39 15.04
C ALA A 87 2.17 -2.31 14.30
N THR A 88 3.41 -2.62 13.93
CA THR A 88 4.25 -1.76 13.10
C THR A 88 5.04 -2.58 12.10
N LEU A 89 5.06 -2.13 10.86
CA LEU A 89 5.86 -2.70 9.79
C LEU A 89 6.81 -1.63 9.23
N ASP A 90 8.11 -1.89 9.35
CA ASP A 90 9.16 -1.14 8.66
C ASP A 90 9.60 -1.94 7.42
N ASN A 91 9.20 -1.47 6.24
CA ASN A 91 9.45 -2.07 4.95
C ASN A 91 10.22 -1.09 4.04
N ARG A 92 11.34 -0.55 4.52
CA ARG A 92 12.24 0.35 3.76
C ARG A 92 13.32 -0.37 2.96
N ASN A 93 13.50 0.02 1.70
CA ASN A 93 14.28 -0.67 0.67
C ASN A 93 14.08 -2.21 0.48
N PRO A 94 12.90 -2.83 0.68
CA PRO A 94 12.78 -4.28 0.65
C PRO A 94 11.80 -4.77 -0.41
N GLU A 95 11.53 -6.07 -0.39
CA GLU A 95 10.44 -6.65 -1.14
C GLU A 95 9.49 -7.44 -0.23
N LEU A 96 8.22 -7.01 -0.20
CA LEU A 96 7.11 -7.80 0.33
C LEU A 96 6.20 -8.16 -0.84
N SER A 97 6.27 -9.42 -1.28
CA SER A 97 5.60 -9.84 -2.51
C SER A 97 4.79 -11.13 -2.37
N SER A 98 3.73 -11.23 -3.17
CA SER A 98 2.94 -12.44 -3.32
C SER A 98 2.77 -12.77 -4.81
N LEU A 99 3.01 -14.03 -5.19
CA LEU A 99 2.70 -14.53 -6.53
C LEU A 99 1.19 -14.70 -6.75
N GLY A 100 0.38 -14.62 -5.68
CA GLY A 100 -1.07 -14.61 -5.70
C GLY A 100 -1.59 -13.42 -4.89
N ASN A 101 -2.57 -13.67 -4.03
CA ASN A 101 -3.17 -12.62 -3.20
C ASN A 101 -2.26 -12.22 -2.04
N LEU A 102 -2.37 -10.96 -1.64
CA LEU A 102 -1.68 -10.40 -0.48
C LEU A 102 -2.70 -9.72 0.43
N THR A 103 -2.78 -10.16 1.68
CA THR A 103 -3.59 -9.53 2.71
C THR A 103 -2.69 -9.05 3.85
N ALA A 104 -2.78 -7.77 4.21
CA ALA A 104 -2.01 -7.19 5.31
C ALA A 104 -2.91 -6.38 6.25
N ASN A 105 -2.78 -6.62 7.56
CA ASN A 105 -3.42 -5.85 8.62
C ASN A 105 -2.34 -5.26 9.52
N ILE A 106 -2.08 -3.96 9.39
CA ILE A 106 -0.92 -3.31 10.00
C ILE A 106 -1.39 -2.11 10.82
N GLY A 107 -0.84 -1.84 12.00
CA GLY A 107 -1.10 -0.54 12.66
C GLY A 107 -0.46 0.60 11.86
N GLN A 108 0.86 0.78 12.03
CA GLN A 108 1.65 1.75 11.28
C GLN A 108 2.53 1.06 10.24
N PHE A 109 2.40 1.47 8.98
CA PHE A 109 3.15 0.90 7.87
C PHE A 109 4.08 1.94 7.24
N ASP A 110 5.39 1.78 7.48
CA ASP A 110 6.43 2.55 6.80
C ASP A 110 6.93 1.77 5.57
N ASN A 111 6.52 2.21 4.38
CA ASN A 111 6.93 1.70 3.08
C ASN A 111 7.78 2.74 2.31
N ARG A 112 8.39 3.71 3.01
CA ARG A 112 9.19 4.75 2.37
C ARG A 112 10.51 4.22 1.84
N GLU A 113 11.29 5.08 1.18
CA GLU A 113 12.65 4.76 0.72
C GLU A 113 12.68 3.48 -0.15
N LYS A 114 11.95 3.48 -1.28
CA LYS A 114 11.87 2.35 -2.22
C LYS A 114 11.26 1.08 -1.63
N GLY A 115 10.42 1.22 -0.61
CA GLY A 115 9.59 0.13 -0.11
C GLY A 115 8.69 -0.46 -1.18
N ARG A 116 8.46 -1.78 -1.15
CA ARG A 116 7.62 -2.49 -2.13
C ARG A 116 6.64 -3.41 -1.43
N LEU A 117 5.35 -3.22 -1.74
CA LEU A 117 4.25 -4.13 -1.43
C LEU A 117 3.58 -4.58 -2.74
N LEU A 118 3.75 -5.84 -3.12
CA LEU A 118 3.39 -6.32 -4.46
C LEU A 118 2.51 -7.57 -4.41
N ALA A 119 1.41 -7.57 -5.14
CA ALA A 119 0.58 -8.76 -5.37
C ALA A 119 0.44 -9.04 -6.87
N ASN A 120 0.75 -10.26 -7.29
CA ASN A 120 0.37 -10.77 -8.62
C ASN A 120 -1.11 -11.18 -8.68
N GLY A 121 -1.81 -11.18 -7.54
CA GLY A 121 -3.25 -11.28 -7.42
C GLY A 121 -3.88 -9.99 -6.88
N ALA A 122 -4.93 -10.15 -6.07
CA ALA A 122 -5.56 -9.06 -5.36
C ALA A 122 -4.72 -8.63 -4.14
N LEU A 123 -4.71 -7.33 -3.85
CA LEU A 123 -4.08 -6.75 -2.68
C LEU A 123 -5.14 -6.15 -1.77
N LEU A 124 -5.16 -6.57 -0.51
CA LEU A 124 -5.96 -5.97 0.55
C LEU A 124 -5.03 -5.50 1.67
N LEU A 125 -5.00 -4.20 1.91
CA LEU A 125 -4.28 -3.60 3.04
C LEU A 125 -5.28 -2.87 3.93
N THR A 126 -5.29 -3.23 5.21
CA THR A 126 -5.92 -2.43 6.26
C THR A 126 -4.81 -1.87 7.15
N ALA A 127 -4.76 -0.54 7.34
CA ALA A 127 -3.83 0.06 8.28
C ALA A 127 -4.28 1.37 8.91
N ASP A 128 -3.76 1.72 10.09
CA ASP A 128 -4.03 3.03 10.70
C ASP A 128 -3.30 4.14 9.93
N GLY A 129 -2.10 3.85 9.42
CA GLY A 129 -1.33 4.78 8.59
C GLY A 129 -0.44 4.06 7.58
N LEU A 130 -0.38 4.59 6.37
CA LEU A 130 0.57 4.18 5.34
C LEU A 130 1.45 5.37 4.93
N ASN A 131 2.76 5.24 5.14
CA ASN A 131 3.77 6.12 4.55
C ASN A 131 4.40 5.41 3.33
N ASN A 132 4.05 5.85 2.13
CA ASN A 132 4.51 5.33 0.85
C ASN A 132 5.43 6.33 0.12
N LEU A 133 6.17 7.17 0.84
CA LEU A 133 7.07 8.17 0.25
C LEU A 133 8.17 7.48 -0.58
N ASN A 134 8.19 7.72 -1.90
CA ASN A 134 9.07 7.02 -2.83
C ASN A 134 8.96 5.48 -2.72
N GLY A 135 7.80 4.98 -2.32
CA GLY A 135 7.47 3.56 -2.20
C GLY A 135 6.50 3.10 -3.29
N ILE A 136 6.31 1.79 -3.40
CA ILE A 136 5.40 1.16 -4.37
C ILE A 136 4.43 0.24 -3.63
N VAL A 137 3.13 0.43 -3.90
CA VAL A 137 2.06 -0.52 -3.60
C VAL A 137 1.39 -0.91 -4.90
N SER A 138 1.37 -2.20 -5.24
CA SER A 138 0.88 -2.65 -6.55
C SER A 138 0.13 -3.97 -6.50
N GLY A 139 -0.96 -4.07 -7.26
CA GLY A 139 -1.69 -5.31 -7.49
C GLY A 139 -1.97 -5.55 -8.98
N GLN A 140 -1.82 -6.81 -9.45
CA GLN A 140 -2.17 -7.21 -10.82
C GLN A 140 -3.67 -7.53 -10.99
N GLN A 141 -4.44 -7.50 -9.89
CA GLN A 141 -5.90 -7.52 -9.90
C GLN A 141 -6.43 -6.25 -9.20
N GLY A 142 -7.42 -6.38 -8.32
CA GLY A 142 -7.89 -5.29 -7.48
C GLY A 142 -6.92 -4.95 -6.35
N VAL A 143 -6.80 -3.66 -6.03
CA VAL A 143 -6.11 -3.15 -4.85
C VAL A 143 -7.13 -2.42 -3.99
N GLN A 144 -7.33 -2.88 -2.76
CA GLN A 144 -8.17 -2.21 -1.76
C GLN A 144 -7.31 -1.78 -0.58
N LEU A 145 -7.32 -0.48 -0.29
CA LEU A 145 -6.64 0.12 0.86
C LEU A 145 -7.68 0.70 1.82
N ASN A 146 -7.73 0.18 3.04
CA ASN A 146 -8.57 0.70 4.12
C ASN A 146 -7.64 1.35 5.15
N LEU A 147 -7.56 2.67 5.15
CA LEU A 147 -6.52 3.40 5.86
C LEU A 147 -7.10 4.41 6.87
N GLY A 148 -6.39 4.66 7.96
CA GLY A 148 -6.64 5.86 8.77
C GLY A 148 -6.10 7.11 8.08
N GLN A 149 -4.87 7.06 7.57
CA GLN A 149 -4.19 8.14 6.83
C GLN A 149 -3.32 7.57 5.70
N LEU A 150 -3.13 8.36 4.63
CA LEU A 150 -2.24 8.02 3.53
C LEU A 150 -1.27 9.17 3.21
N THR A 151 0.03 8.89 3.25
CA THR A 151 1.08 9.72 2.66
C THR A 151 1.69 8.98 1.47
N ASN A 152 1.38 9.41 0.25
CA ASN A 152 1.89 8.86 -1.01
C ASN A 152 2.60 9.96 -1.80
N THR A 153 3.77 10.40 -1.33
CA THR A 153 4.42 11.60 -1.87
C THR A 153 5.78 11.30 -2.50
N THR A 154 6.33 12.28 -3.22
CA THR A 154 7.73 12.29 -3.69
C THR A 154 8.09 11.01 -4.46
N GLY A 155 7.33 10.71 -5.52
CA GLY A 155 7.51 9.50 -6.32
C GLY A 155 6.85 8.24 -5.75
N GLY A 156 6.08 8.38 -4.66
CA GLY A 156 5.20 7.31 -4.17
C GLY A 156 4.20 6.87 -5.24
N SER A 157 4.04 5.56 -5.41
CA SER A 157 3.17 4.97 -6.42
C SER A 157 2.24 3.94 -5.82
N ILE A 158 0.94 4.09 -6.10
CA ILE A 158 -0.10 3.10 -5.81
C ILE A 158 -0.77 2.75 -7.13
N TYR A 159 -0.71 1.47 -7.50
CA TYR A 159 -1.17 1.00 -8.80
C TYR A 159 -2.04 -0.25 -8.68
N ALA A 160 -3.17 -0.25 -9.39
CA ALA A 160 -3.98 -1.44 -9.61
C ALA A 160 -4.21 -1.68 -11.10
N LYS A 161 -4.04 -2.93 -11.53
CA LYS A 161 -4.34 -3.30 -12.92
C LYS A 161 -5.84 -3.41 -13.20
N SER A 162 -6.66 -3.82 -12.22
CA SER A 162 -8.11 -4.01 -12.43
C SER A 162 -8.95 -2.92 -11.79
N SER A 163 -8.77 -2.67 -10.49
CA SER A 163 -9.52 -1.63 -9.79
C SER A 163 -8.74 -1.16 -8.57
N LEU A 164 -8.74 0.15 -8.34
CA LEU A 164 -8.11 0.77 -7.19
C LEU A 164 -9.18 1.36 -6.28
N GLY A 165 -9.30 0.82 -5.07
CA GLY A 165 -10.19 1.33 -4.03
C GLY A 165 -9.40 1.86 -2.84
N LEU A 166 -9.65 3.11 -2.47
CA LEU A 166 -9.11 3.75 -1.28
C LEU A 166 -10.28 4.19 -0.39
N THR A 167 -10.35 3.62 0.80
CA THR A 167 -11.22 4.11 1.88
C THR A 167 -10.31 4.62 2.98
N VAL A 168 -10.14 5.94 3.06
CA VAL A 168 -9.28 6.60 4.04
C VAL A 168 -10.15 7.39 5.01
N ILE A 169 -10.00 7.15 6.31
CA ILE A 169 -10.81 7.85 7.33
C ILE A 169 -10.42 9.33 7.38
N GLY A 170 -9.12 9.63 7.27
CA GLY A 170 -8.60 10.98 7.31
C GLY A 170 -8.06 11.46 5.96
N ALA A 171 -6.87 12.04 5.98
CA ALA A 171 -6.29 12.71 4.83
C ALA A 171 -5.60 11.73 3.87
N VAL A 172 -5.75 12.03 2.58
CA VAL A 172 -4.90 11.48 1.52
C VAL A 172 -3.98 12.60 1.05
N ASN A 173 -2.68 12.43 1.26
CA ASN A 173 -1.65 13.27 0.67
C ASN A 173 -1.00 12.51 -0.50
N ASN A 174 -1.31 12.94 -1.73
CA ASN A 174 -0.75 12.42 -2.98
C ASN A 174 0.17 13.45 -3.68
N ASP A 175 0.75 14.38 -2.93
CA ASP A 175 1.61 15.42 -3.48
C ASP A 175 2.86 14.82 -4.14
N GLN A 176 3.08 15.10 -5.43
CA GLN A 176 4.13 14.48 -6.25
C GLN A 176 4.05 12.93 -6.28
N GLY A 177 2.89 12.37 -5.96
CA GLY A 177 2.61 10.95 -5.98
C GLY A 177 1.75 10.53 -7.17
N VAL A 178 1.57 9.21 -7.30
CA VAL A 178 0.72 8.60 -8.32
C VAL A 178 -0.27 7.63 -7.68
N LEU A 179 -1.56 7.85 -7.93
CA LEU A 179 -2.63 6.87 -7.77
C LEU A 179 -3.14 6.49 -9.16
N ARG A 180 -2.95 5.23 -9.58
CA ARG A 180 -3.33 4.79 -10.93
C ARG A 180 -4.15 3.51 -10.90
N SER A 181 -5.26 3.51 -11.64
CA SER A 181 -6.03 2.31 -11.96
C SER A 181 -6.11 2.09 -13.46
N ASP A 182 -5.78 0.88 -13.94
CA ASP A 182 -6.06 0.47 -15.32
C ASP A 182 -7.48 -0.09 -15.50
N GLY A 183 -8.33 0.05 -14.48
CA GLY A 183 -9.79 -0.01 -14.60
C GLY A 183 -10.44 1.08 -13.76
N SER A 184 -11.39 0.76 -12.89
CA SER A 184 -12.10 1.76 -12.08
C SER A 184 -11.28 2.27 -10.89
N LEU A 185 -11.56 3.50 -10.46
CA LEU A 185 -10.96 4.09 -9.27
C LEU A 185 -12.06 4.58 -8.31
N THR A 186 -11.97 4.19 -7.05
CA THR A 186 -12.79 4.75 -5.97
C THR A 186 -11.90 5.32 -4.88
N LEU A 187 -12.18 6.56 -4.46
CA LEU A 187 -11.47 7.22 -3.36
C LEU A 187 -12.48 7.87 -2.43
N ARG A 188 -12.40 7.52 -1.14
CA ARG A 188 -13.10 8.18 -0.03
C ARG A 188 -12.07 8.70 0.97
N ALA A 189 -12.19 9.97 1.36
CA ALA A 189 -11.27 10.60 2.31
C ALA A 189 -11.93 11.78 3.03
N ALA A 190 -11.37 12.19 4.17
CA ALA A 190 -11.77 13.45 4.81
C ALA A 190 -11.20 14.67 4.06
N SER A 191 -9.98 14.57 3.54
CA SER A 191 -9.35 15.59 2.70
C SER A 191 -8.38 14.95 1.69
N LEU A 192 -8.10 15.68 0.61
CA LEU A 192 -7.20 15.22 -0.45
C LEU A 192 -6.28 16.35 -0.90
N THR A 193 -4.97 16.13 -0.83
CA THR A 193 -3.97 16.95 -1.54
C THR A 193 -3.35 16.14 -2.67
N ASN A 194 -3.20 16.77 -3.84
CA ASN A 194 -2.65 16.19 -5.05
C ASN A 194 -1.72 17.20 -5.75
N ASN A 195 -0.94 17.97 -5.00
CA ASN A 195 -0.10 19.03 -5.55
C ASN A 195 1.00 18.42 -6.42
N ALA A 196 1.07 18.82 -7.69
CA ALA A 196 1.95 18.20 -8.69
C ALA A 196 1.88 16.65 -8.71
N GLY A 197 0.78 16.08 -8.22
CA GLY A 197 0.51 14.64 -8.19
C GLY A 197 -0.40 14.21 -9.35
N SER A 198 -0.59 12.91 -9.48
CA SER A 198 -1.48 12.32 -10.48
C SER A 198 -2.43 11.32 -9.85
N ILE A 199 -3.71 11.46 -10.17
CA ILE A 199 -4.77 10.49 -9.90
C ILE A 199 -5.40 10.13 -11.24
N SER A 200 -5.34 8.87 -11.66
CA SER A 200 -5.84 8.46 -12.97
C SER A 200 -6.56 7.11 -12.97
N SER A 201 -7.56 7.01 -13.84
CA SER A 201 -8.37 5.82 -14.10
C SER A 201 -8.64 5.67 -15.58
N THR A 202 -8.51 4.47 -16.14
CA THR A 202 -8.97 4.17 -17.50
C THR A 202 -10.48 3.85 -17.55
N GLY A 203 -11.07 3.50 -16.39
CA GLY A 203 -12.49 3.26 -16.20
C GLY A 203 -13.21 4.43 -15.54
N VAL A 204 -14.33 4.13 -14.90
CA VAL A 204 -15.08 5.11 -14.09
C VAL A 204 -14.29 5.45 -12.83
N ALA A 205 -14.18 6.74 -12.54
CA ALA A 205 -13.60 7.26 -11.32
C ALA A 205 -14.69 7.89 -10.42
N SER A 206 -14.67 7.55 -9.13
CA SER A 206 -15.50 8.16 -8.10
C SER A 206 -14.62 8.64 -6.95
N ILE A 207 -14.55 9.96 -6.77
CA ILE A 207 -13.75 10.62 -5.73
C ILE A 207 -14.73 11.38 -4.83
N ASN A 208 -14.87 10.92 -3.59
CA ASN A 208 -15.77 11.50 -2.60
C ASN A 208 -14.95 11.94 -1.40
N VAL A 209 -14.80 13.25 -1.24
CA VAL A 209 -14.01 13.85 -0.17
C VAL A 209 -14.94 14.69 0.69
N ASP A 210 -14.92 14.50 2.00
CA ASP A 210 -15.85 15.22 2.89
C ASP A 210 -15.49 16.71 3.00
N GLY A 211 -14.19 17.02 2.97
CA GLY A 211 -13.63 18.36 3.08
C GLY A 211 -12.98 18.86 1.78
N ASP A 212 -11.78 19.39 1.91
CA ASP A 212 -11.08 20.08 0.83
C ASP A 212 -10.38 19.10 -0.13
N VAL A 213 -10.47 19.42 -1.42
CA VAL A 213 -9.65 18.83 -2.48
C VAL A 213 -8.72 19.90 -3.05
N VAL A 214 -7.41 19.68 -2.94
CA VAL A 214 -6.37 20.58 -3.46
C VAL A 214 -5.61 19.86 -4.58
N ASN A 215 -5.75 20.35 -5.81
CA ASN A 215 -5.16 19.80 -7.03
C ASN A 215 -4.25 20.83 -7.75
N ARG A 216 -3.39 21.54 -7.00
CA ARG A 216 -2.55 22.59 -7.56
C ARG A 216 -1.40 22.02 -8.39
N GLY A 217 -1.35 22.35 -9.67
CA GLY A 217 -0.40 21.77 -10.63
C GLY A 217 -0.51 20.24 -10.78
N GLY A 218 -1.53 19.63 -10.16
CA GLY A 218 -1.80 18.21 -10.18
C GLY A 218 -2.77 17.81 -11.28
N GLN A 219 -2.99 16.51 -11.41
CA GLN A 219 -3.88 15.93 -12.41
C GLN A 219 -4.86 14.95 -11.78
N VAL A 220 -6.14 15.07 -12.15
CA VAL A 220 -7.19 14.09 -11.88
C VAL A 220 -7.83 13.73 -13.22
N LEU A 221 -7.61 12.50 -13.67
CA LEU A 221 -7.96 12.04 -15.02
C LEU A 221 -8.82 10.77 -15.01
N SER A 222 -9.79 10.69 -15.91
CA SER A 222 -10.62 9.50 -16.11
C SER A 222 -10.93 9.30 -17.59
N ASP A 223 -10.60 8.14 -18.17
CA ASP A 223 -10.98 7.83 -19.56
C ASP A 223 -12.46 7.43 -19.72
N ALA A 224 -13.24 7.44 -18.62
CA ALA A 224 -14.70 7.34 -18.61
C ALA A 224 -15.30 8.48 -17.75
N THR A 225 -16.42 8.22 -17.07
CA THR A 225 -17.04 9.18 -16.15
C THR A 225 -16.20 9.39 -14.89
N LEU A 226 -15.93 10.64 -14.55
CA LEU A 226 -15.42 11.09 -13.27
C LEU A 226 -16.56 11.71 -12.46
N THR A 227 -16.83 11.17 -11.29
CA THR A 227 -17.64 11.83 -10.25
C THR A 227 -16.70 12.37 -9.18
N LEU A 228 -16.76 13.68 -8.90
CA LEU A 228 -15.98 14.34 -7.86
C LEU A 228 -16.92 15.09 -6.92
N THR A 229 -16.88 14.74 -5.64
CA THR A 229 -17.61 15.45 -4.58
C THR A 229 -16.64 15.99 -3.53
N SER A 230 -16.79 17.25 -3.14
CA SER A 230 -15.99 17.88 -2.08
C SER A 230 -16.71 19.04 -1.39
N ALA A 231 -16.23 19.48 -0.22
CA ALA A 231 -16.70 20.75 0.38
C ALA A 231 -16.07 21.96 -0.32
N SER A 232 -14.81 21.84 -0.72
CA SER A 232 -14.13 22.81 -1.58
C SER A 232 -13.24 22.11 -2.60
N LEU A 233 -12.98 22.78 -3.71
CA LEU A 233 -12.09 22.30 -4.76
C LEU A 233 -11.19 23.44 -5.22
N ASP A 234 -9.89 23.29 -4.99
CA ASP A 234 -8.85 24.15 -5.54
C ASP A 234 -8.15 23.40 -6.67
N ASN A 235 -8.41 23.81 -7.90
CA ASN A 235 -7.77 23.33 -9.13
C ASN A 235 -6.90 24.42 -9.76
N SER A 236 -6.36 25.35 -8.94
CA SER A 236 -5.53 26.45 -9.42
C SER A 236 -4.11 26.03 -9.80
N GLN A 237 -3.26 26.99 -10.20
CA GLN A 237 -1.83 26.77 -10.46
C GLN A 237 -1.55 25.66 -11.49
N SER A 238 -2.18 25.72 -12.66
CA SER A 238 -2.11 24.70 -13.71
C SER A 238 -2.67 23.33 -13.31
N GLY A 239 -3.54 23.27 -12.29
CA GLY A 239 -4.31 22.09 -11.95
C GLY A 239 -5.16 21.61 -13.13
N ARG A 240 -5.27 20.29 -13.32
CA ARG A 240 -6.03 19.68 -14.41
C ARG A 240 -6.98 18.63 -13.90
N ILE A 241 -8.25 18.78 -14.24
CA ILE A 241 -9.28 17.75 -14.06
C ILE A 241 -9.89 17.48 -15.44
N ALA A 242 -9.81 16.25 -15.91
CA ALA A 242 -10.34 15.89 -17.23
C ALA A 242 -10.97 14.49 -17.26
N SER A 243 -12.08 14.37 -17.95
CA SER A 243 -12.77 13.09 -18.14
C SER A 243 -13.60 13.04 -19.42
N LYS A 244 -14.18 11.88 -19.76
CA LYS A 244 -15.17 11.81 -20.85
C LYS A 244 -16.56 12.26 -20.41
N GLY A 245 -16.91 11.95 -19.17
CA GLY A 245 -18.08 12.49 -18.48
C GLY A 245 -17.67 13.09 -17.14
N LEU A 246 -18.14 14.26 -16.80
CA LEU A 246 -17.84 14.89 -15.51
C LEU A 246 -19.13 15.15 -14.73
N VAL A 247 -19.17 14.65 -13.51
CA VAL A 247 -20.14 15.02 -12.48
C VAL A 247 -19.38 15.65 -11.33
N LEU A 248 -19.44 16.97 -11.23
CA LEU A 248 -18.77 17.73 -10.18
C LEU A 248 -19.80 18.28 -9.19
N THR A 249 -19.62 18.00 -7.91
CA THR A 249 -20.40 18.58 -6.82
C THR A 249 -19.44 19.13 -5.78
N THR A 250 -19.30 20.45 -5.70
CA THR A 250 -18.41 21.08 -4.74
C THR A 250 -19.03 22.35 -4.18
N GLY A 251 -18.55 22.81 -3.02
CA GLY A 251 -18.89 24.13 -2.49
C GLY A 251 -18.06 25.21 -3.17
N VAL A 252 -17.02 25.71 -2.49
CA VAL A 252 -16.12 26.71 -3.07
C VAL A 252 -15.28 26.05 -4.16
N PHE A 253 -15.36 26.58 -5.39
CA PHE A 253 -14.55 26.11 -6.51
C PHE A 253 -13.59 27.21 -6.97
N ASP A 254 -12.30 26.92 -6.88
CA ASP A 254 -11.23 27.76 -7.39
C ASP A 254 -10.55 27.08 -8.60
N ASN A 255 -10.58 27.75 -9.76
CA ASN A 255 -9.98 27.27 -11.02
C ASN A 255 -9.26 28.40 -11.76
N HIS A 256 -8.54 29.26 -11.02
CA HIS A 256 -7.72 30.33 -11.59
C HIS A 256 -6.27 29.88 -11.88
N GLN A 257 -5.40 30.80 -12.32
CA GLN A 257 -3.97 30.52 -12.58
C GLN A 257 -3.73 29.28 -13.47
N ASP A 258 -4.35 29.28 -14.66
CA ASP A 258 -4.30 28.19 -15.64
C ASP A 258 -4.90 26.85 -15.19
N GLY A 259 -5.74 26.85 -14.16
CA GLY A 259 -6.60 25.72 -13.81
C GLY A 259 -7.50 25.30 -14.97
N ARG A 260 -7.59 23.99 -15.23
CA ARG A 260 -8.37 23.42 -16.35
C ARG A 260 -9.33 22.34 -15.87
N LEU A 261 -10.58 22.49 -16.27
CA LEU A 261 -11.64 21.49 -16.13
C LEU A 261 -12.16 21.15 -17.53
N THR A 262 -12.16 19.88 -17.92
CA THR A 262 -12.58 19.46 -19.26
C THR A 262 -13.38 18.17 -19.24
N SER A 263 -14.48 18.12 -20.00
CA SER A 263 -15.26 16.90 -20.25
C SER A 263 -15.52 16.79 -21.74
N THR A 264 -15.22 15.63 -22.36
CA THR A 264 -15.39 15.40 -23.82
C THR A 264 -15.96 14.05 -24.17
#